data_AF-A0A7D8BFB4-F1
#
_entry.id   AF-A0A7D8BFB4-F1
#
_cell.length_a   1.000
_cell.length_b   1.000
_cell.length_c   1.000
_cell.angle_alpha   90.00
_cell.angle_beta   90.00
_cell.angle_gamma   90.00
#
_symmetry.space_group_name_H-M   'P 1'
#
loop_
_entity.id
_entity.type
_entity.pdbx_description
1 polymer ?
#
loop_
_entity_poly.entity_id
_entity_poly.type
_entity_poly.pdbx_seq_one_letter_code
_entity_poly.pdbx_strand_id
1 'polypeptide(L)'
;MKKRNKVILGSVAALGLVMALAIYFLWPRNHLEVQVKETRKSPDGKWDAVVQMEVYNSAWVVNDAVYAVRLKGPAQKDRLGDLVMNVPVNYPDPEPSIGWSNGTLVVTLADHEKYQYLANPVSGIPIDVQQK
;
A
#
# COMPACT_ATOMS: atom_id res chain seq x y z
N MET A 1 -5.03 -55.26 1.82
CA MET A 1 -6.11 -54.26 1.93
C MET A 1 -7.17 -54.51 0.85
N LYS A 2 -8.44 -54.65 1.24
CA LYS A 2 -9.56 -54.86 0.30
C LYS A 2 -9.64 -53.69 -0.69
N LYS A 3 -9.98 -53.95 -1.97
CA LYS A 3 -10.13 -52.92 -3.04
C LYS A 3 -10.91 -51.68 -2.57
N ARG A 4 -11.95 -51.90 -1.76
CA ARG A 4 -12.78 -50.84 -1.16
C ARG A 4 -12.00 -49.81 -0.34
N ASN A 5 -10.99 -50.22 0.43
CA ASN A 5 -10.19 -49.31 1.25
C ASN A 5 -9.23 -48.47 0.41
N LYS A 6 -8.74 -49.00 -0.72
CA LYS A 6 -7.90 -48.23 -1.65
C LYS A 6 -8.69 -47.13 -2.34
N VAL A 7 -9.94 -47.41 -2.72
CA VAL A 7 -10.84 -46.40 -3.31
C VAL A 7 -11.16 -45.29 -2.32
N ILE A 8 -11.53 -45.65 -1.09
CA ILE A 8 -11.82 -44.67 -0.02
C ILE A 8 -10.60 -43.80 0.26
N LEU A 9 -9.41 -44.39 0.40
CA LEU A 9 -8.17 -43.64 0.66
C LEU A 9 -7.83 -42.68 -0.49
N GLY A 10 -8.00 -43.12 -1.74
CA GLY A 10 -7.80 -42.28 -2.91
C GLY A 10 -8.76 -41.10 -2.98
N SER A 11 -10.05 -41.33 -2.67
CA SER A 11 -11.05 -40.27 -2.62
C SER A 11 -10.77 -39.25 -1.51
N VAL A 12 -10.37 -39.70 -0.33
CA VAL A 12 -10.00 -38.80 0.79
C VAL A 12 -8.76 -37.97 0.45
N ALA A 13 -7.74 -38.58 -0.16
CA ALA A 13 -6.54 -37.87 -0.59
C ALA A 13 -6.84 -36.84 -1.68
N ALA A 14 -7.68 -37.17 -2.66
CA ALA A 14 -8.10 -36.23 -3.70
C ALA A 14 -8.90 -35.06 -3.11
N LEU A 15 -9.80 -35.32 -2.16
CA LEU A 15 -10.59 -34.28 -1.50
C LEU A 15 -9.71 -33.34 -0.67
N GLY A 16 -8.73 -33.89 0.05
CA GLY A 16 -7.71 -33.11 0.76
C GLY A 16 -6.86 -32.25 -0.17
N LEU A 17 -6.46 -32.79 -1.33
CA LEU A 17 -5.72 -32.03 -2.35
C LEU A 17 -6.55 -30.88 -2.94
N VAL A 18 -7.83 -31.11 -3.25
CA VAL A 18 -8.74 -30.07 -3.75
C VAL A 18 -8.91 -28.96 -2.70
N MET A 19 -9.08 -29.33 -1.43
CA MET A 19 -9.15 -28.35 -0.33
C MET A 19 -7.86 -27.54 -0.19
N ALA A 20 -6.70 -28.20 -0.26
CA ALA A 20 -5.40 -27.54 -0.16
C ALA A 20 -5.16 -26.58 -1.34
N LEU A 21 -5.57 -26.97 -2.55
CA LEU A 21 -5.49 -26.09 -3.73
C LEU A 21 -6.48 -24.93 -3.63
N ALA A 22 -7.71 -25.17 -3.18
CA ALA A 22 -8.69 -24.12 -2.95
C ALA A 22 -8.16 -23.10 -1.92
N ILE A 23 -7.56 -23.55 -0.82
CA ILE A 23 -6.86 -22.69 0.13
C ILE A 23 -5.71 -21.95 -0.57
N TYR A 24 -4.83 -22.65 -1.30
CA TYR A 24 -3.68 -22.02 -1.95
C TYR A 24 -4.07 -20.93 -2.97
N PHE A 25 -5.18 -21.10 -3.68
CA PHE A 25 -5.64 -20.18 -4.73
C PHE A 25 -6.66 -19.13 -4.25
N LEU A 26 -7.49 -19.44 -3.26
CA LEU A 26 -8.59 -18.57 -2.80
C LEU A 26 -8.31 -17.91 -1.46
N TRP A 27 -7.34 -18.38 -0.68
CA TRP A 27 -6.95 -17.66 0.54
C TRP A 27 -6.46 -16.27 0.13
N PRO A 28 -6.87 -15.19 0.84
CA PRO A 28 -6.39 -13.85 0.55
C PRO A 28 -4.88 -13.86 0.67
N ARG A 29 -4.19 -13.98 -0.45
CA ARG A 29 -2.77 -13.70 -0.51
C ARG A 29 -2.64 -12.27 -0.03
N ASN A 30 -1.73 -12.03 0.90
CA ASN A 30 -1.41 -10.68 1.35
C ASN A 30 -0.93 -9.89 0.13
N HIS A 31 -1.85 -9.21 -0.53
CA HIS A 31 -1.63 -8.55 -1.81
C HIS A 31 -1.77 -7.06 -1.53
N LEU A 32 -0.62 -6.41 -1.44
CA LEU A 32 -0.53 -4.96 -1.50
C LEU A 32 -0.77 -4.57 -2.96
N GLU A 33 -1.91 -3.95 -3.21
CA GLU A 33 -2.18 -3.30 -4.49
C GLU A 33 -1.80 -1.83 -4.39
N VAL A 34 -0.97 -1.36 -5.32
CA VAL A 34 -0.46 0.02 -5.34
C VAL A 34 -0.88 0.69 -6.64
N GLN A 35 -1.60 1.80 -6.52
CA GLN A 35 -1.99 2.63 -7.65
C GLN A 35 -1.40 4.03 -7.46
N VAL A 36 -0.44 4.40 -8.32
CA VAL A 36 0.16 5.75 -8.30
C VAL A 36 -0.84 6.77 -8.84
N LYS A 37 -1.03 7.86 -8.09
CA LYS A 37 -1.98 8.95 -8.40
C LYS A 37 -1.26 10.20 -8.88
N GLU A 38 -0.25 10.63 -8.13
CA GLU A 38 0.56 11.80 -8.43
C GLU A 38 2.04 11.52 -8.18
N THR A 39 2.92 12.05 -9.03
CA THR A 39 4.37 12.05 -8.80
C THR A 39 4.92 13.45 -9.06
N ARG A 40 5.72 13.97 -8.13
CA ARG A 40 6.39 15.27 -8.25
C ARG A 40 7.87 15.17 -7.91
N LYS A 41 8.71 15.63 -8.84
CA LYS A 41 10.15 15.77 -8.63
C LYS A 41 10.48 16.98 -7.77
N SER A 42 11.49 16.83 -6.92
CA SER A 42 12.08 17.96 -6.21
C SER A 42 12.67 18.98 -7.20
N PRO A 43 12.85 20.25 -6.77
CA PRO A 43 13.41 21.29 -7.64
C PRO A 43 14.81 20.96 -8.17
N ASP A 44 15.61 20.19 -7.42
CA ASP A 44 16.94 19.72 -7.82
C ASP A 44 16.90 18.40 -8.61
N GLY A 45 15.71 17.82 -8.82
CA GLY A 45 15.46 16.61 -9.60
C GLY A 45 15.94 15.30 -8.97
N LYS A 46 16.41 15.33 -7.72
CA LYS A 46 16.97 14.14 -7.04
C LYS A 46 15.93 13.27 -6.36
N TRP A 47 14.81 13.85 -5.95
CA TRP A 47 13.78 13.17 -5.18
C TRP A 47 12.49 13.10 -5.96
N ASP A 48 11.83 11.95 -5.90
CA ASP A 48 10.47 11.78 -6.40
C ASP A 48 9.54 11.66 -5.19
N ALA A 49 8.67 12.64 -4.98
CA ALA A 49 7.52 12.49 -4.08
C ALA A 49 6.36 11.85 -4.85
N VAL A 50 5.68 10.90 -4.23
CA VAL A 50 4.63 10.09 -4.87
C VAL A 50 3.42 10.03 -3.94
N VAL A 51 2.25 10.36 -4.46
CA VAL A 51 0.96 10.00 -3.85
C VAL A 51 0.49 8.73 -4.54
N GLN A 52 0.21 7.70 -3.75
CA GLN A 52 -0.29 6.43 -4.24
C GLN A 52 -1.35 5.87 -3.31
N MET A 53 -2.37 5.25 -3.87
CA MET A 53 -3.33 4.47 -3.11
C MET A 53 -2.73 3.08 -2.85
N GLU A 54 -2.70 2.69 -1.59
CA GLU A 54 -2.22 1.38 -1.12
C GLU A 54 -3.39 0.63 -0.50
N VAL A 55 -3.75 -0.49 -1.12
CA VAL A 55 -4.81 -1.38 -0.63
C VAL A 55 -4.16 -2.60 -0.01
N TYR A 56 -4.32 -2.73 1.29
CA TYR A 56 -3.82 -3.85 2.08
C TYR A 56 -4.90 -4.92 2.19
N ASN A 57 -4.78 -5.95 1.36
CA ASN A 57 -5.58 -7.16 1.51
C ASN A 57 -4.84 -8.16 2.37
N SER A 58 -5.41 -8.56 3.51
CA SER A 58 -4.89 -9.66 4.31
C SER A 58 -6.00 -10.65 4.65
N ALA A 59 -5.63 -11.85 5.10
CA ALA A 59 -6.59 -12.86 5.54
C ALA A 59 -7.46 -12.41 6.74
N TRP A 60 -7.04 -11.37 7.47
CA TRP A 60 -7.69 -10.87 8.69
C TRP A 60 -8.35 -9.50 8.53
N VAL A 61 -7.95 -8.74 7.51
CA VAL A 61 -8.40 -7.37 7.25
C VAL A 61 -8.80 -7.28 5.79
N VAL A 62 -10.11 -7.11 5.55
CA VAL A 62 -10.67 -6.93 4.22
C VAL A 62 -10.59 -5.45 3.85
N ASN A 63 -9.82 -5.12 2.82
CA ASN A 63 -9.75 -3.82 2.14
C ASN A 63 -9.47 -2.60 3.03
N ASP A 64 -8.33 -2.55 3.72
CA ASP A 64 -7.85 -1.26 4.26
C ASP A 64 -7.12 -0.50 3.13
N ALA A 65 -7.69 0.62 2.71
CA ALA A 65 -7.18 1.44 1.62
C ALA A 65 -6.73 2.79 2.19
N VAL A 66 -5.48 3.15 1.90
CA VAL A 66 -4.90 4.43 2.33
C VAL A 66 -4.29 5.16 1.13
N TYR A 67 -4.41 6.49 1.11
CA TYR A 67 -3.54 7.34 0.31
C TYR A 67 -2.22 7.49 1.06
N ALA A 68 -1.16 6.90 0.52
CA ALA A 68 0.19 7.03 1.02
C ALA A 68 0.95 8.11 0.25
N VAL A 69 1.55 9.05 0.97
CA VAL A 69 2.57 9.95 0.44
C VAL A 69 3.92 9.32 0.73
N ARG A 70 4.72 9.11 -0.32
CA ARG A 70 6.06 8.53 -0.24
C ARG A 70 7.10 9.44 -0.84
N LEU A 71 8.32 9.30 -0.35
CA LEU A 71 9.48 10.00 -0.87
C LEU A 71 10.51 8.97 -1.33
N LYS A 72 10.93 9.08 -2.58
CA LYS A 72 11.92 8.20 -3.18
C LYS A 72 13.21 8.97 -3.45
N GLY A 73 14.27 8.54 -2.78
CA GLY A 73 15.60 9.09 -2.95
C GLY A 73 16.36 8.51 -4.14
N PRO A 74 17.42 9.19 -4.59
CA PRO A 74 18.20 8.79 -5.77
C PRO A 74 18.97 7.47 -5.56
N ALA A 75 19.28 7.13 -4.30
CA ALA A 75 19.99 5.90 -3.93
C ALA A 75 19.05 4.75 -3.49
N GLN A 76 17.74 4.98 -3.43
CA GLN A 76 16.79 3.98 -2.93
C GLN A 76 16.49 2.91 -3.98
N LYS A 77 16.75 1.66 -3.60
CA LYS A 77 16.39 0.47 -4.38
C LYS A 77 14.98 -0.03 -4.11
N ASP A 78 14.40 0.39 -2.98
CA ASP A 78 13.01 0.07 -2.68
C ASP A 78 12.10 0.70 -3.74
N ARG A 79 11.09 -0.06 -4.16
CA ARG A 79 10.16 0.36 -5.19
C ARG A 79 9.16 1.39 -4.66
N LEU A 80 8.80 1.26 -3.37
CA LEU A 80 7.83 2.14 -2.72
C LEU A 80 8.48 3.44 -2.22
N GLY A 81 9.68 3.35 -1.66
CA GLY A 81 10.34 4.50 -1.05
C GLY A 81 9.89 4.74 0.39
N ASP A 82 10.40 5.79 1.00
CA ASP A 82 10.12 6.10 2.40
C ASP A 82 8.68 6.57 2.57
N LEU A 83 7.97 6.01 3.54
CA LEU A 83 6.62 6.47 3.90
C LEU A 83 6.72 7.82 4.61
N VAL A 84 6.10 8.85 4.02
CA VAL A 84 5.97 10.18 4.61
C VAL A 84 4.70 10.27 5.41
N MET A 85 3.57 9.91 4.81
CA MET A 85 2.25 10.06 5.39
C MET A 85 1.31 8.99 4.86
N ASN A 86 0.28 8.62 5.63
CA ASN A 86 -0.88 7.92 5.09
C ASN A 86 -2.20 8.55 5.57
N VAL A 87 -3.22 8.52 4.72
CA VAL A 87 -4.57 9.03 4.97
C VAL A 87 -5.58 7.95 4.57
N PRO A 88 -6.59 7.61 5.38
CA PRO A 88 -7.56 6.59 5.01
C PRO A 88 -8.45 7.05 3.84
N VAL A 89 -8.73 6.16 2.90
CA VAL A 89 -9.58 6.40 1.70
C VAL A 89 -11.08 6.50 2.05
N ASN A 90 -11.43 6.51 3.33
CA ASN A 90 -12.82 6.55 3.80
C ASN A 90 -13.57 7.84 3.43
N TYR A 91 -12.87 8.86 2.91
CA TYR A 91 -13.45 10.13 2.50
C TYR A 91 -13.23 10.33 1.00
N PRO A 92 -14.30 10.35 0.19
CA PRO A 92 -14.17 10.61 -1.24
C PRO A 92 -13.99 12.11 -1.45
N ASP A 93 -12.76 12.51 -1.75
CA ASP A 93 -12.34 13.81 -2.26
C ASP A 93 -12.22 15.01 -1.29
N PRO A 94 -11.23 15.90 -1.53
CA PRO A 94 -10.12 15.75 -2.48
C PRO A 94 -8.99 14.87 -1.93
N GLU A 95 -8.43 14.00 -2.77
CA GLU A 95 -7.23 13.22 -2.45
C GLU A 95 -6.06 14.12 -2.01
N PRO A 96 -5.12 13.61 -1.19
CA PRO A 96 -3.89 14.32 -0.88
C PRO A 96 -3.15 14.72 -2.14
N SER A 97 -2.63 15.95 -2.16
CA SER A 97 -1.81 16.46 -3.26
C SER A 97 -0.44 16.88 -2.75
N ILE A 98 0.54 16.86 -3.65
CA ILE A 98 1.94 17.14 -3.29
C ILE A 98 2.53 18.26 -4.13
N GLY A 99 3.38 19.07 -3.50
CA GLY A 99 4.10 20.16 -4.12
C GLY A 99 5.47 20.34 -3.48
N TRP A 100 6.32 21.16 -4.10
CA TRP A 100 7.64 21.47 -3.59
C TRP A 100 7.78 22.97 -3.40
N SER A 101 8.33 23.38 -2.26
CA SER A 101 8.63 24.78 -1.97
C SER A 101 9.94 24.89 -1.21
N ASN A 102 10.91 25.63 -1.74
CA ASN A 102 12.21 25.89 -1.09
C ASN A 102 12.91 24.63 -0.52
N GLY A 103 12.83 23.50 -1.22
CA GLY A 103 13.43 22.22 -0.78
C GLY A 103 12.62 21.45 0.28
N THR A 104 11.44 21.95 0.64
CA THR A 104 10.45 21.29 1.51
C THR A 104 9.39 20.60 0.66
N LEU A 105 9.02 19.38 1.03
CA LEU A 105 7.86 18.70 0.44
C LEU A 105 6.60 19.24 1.13
N VAL A 106 5.72 19.86 0.35
CA VAL A 106 4.42 20.35 0.81
C VAL A 106 3.38 19.30 0.47
N VAL A 107 2.68 18.80 1.49
CA VAL A 107 1.55 17.89 1.36
C VAL A 107 0.29 18.69 1.68
N THR A 108 -0.61 18.80 0.71
CA THR A 108 -1.90 19.49 0.90
C THR A 108 -3.00 18.46 1.05
N LEU A 109 -3.69 18.50 2.19
CA LEU A 109 -4.81 17.65 2.54
C LEU A 109 -6.12 18.44 2.47
N ALA A 110 -7.23 17.72 2.34
CA ALA A 110 -8.53 18.35 2.61
C ALA A 110 -8.67 18.72 4.09
N ASP A 111 -9.38 19.80 4.41
CA ASP A 111 -9.65 20.23 5.80
C ASP A 111 -10.20 19.13 6.72
N HIS A 112 -10.95 18.17 6.16
CA HIS A 112 -11.59 17.08 6.90
C HIS A 112 -10.75 15.81 7.00
N GLU A 113 -9.68 15.69 6.21
CA GLU A 113 -8.83 14.51 6.20
C GLU A 113 -7.89 14.49 7.42
N LYS A 114 -7.69 13.30 7.97
CA LYS A 114 -6.74 13.07 9.07
C LYS A 114 -5.77 11.97 8.67
N TYR A 115 -4.49 12.28 8.73
CA TYR A 115 -3.45 11.28 8.53
C TYR A 115 -3.39 10.32 9.72
N GLN A 116 -3.18 9.03 9.44
CA GLN A 116 -2.94 8.03 10.50
C GLN A 116 -1.47 8.04 10.93
N TYR A 117 -0.58 8.47 10.03
CA TYR A 117 0.86 8.53 10.22
C TYR A 117 1.46 9.75 9.52
N LEU A 118 2.48 10.34 10.13
CA LEU A 118 3.31 11.40 9.56
C LEU A 118 4.75 11.28 10.06
N ALA A 119 5.71 11.17 9.14
CA ALA A 119 7.13 11.30 9.39
C ALA A 119 7.63 12.67 8.91
N ASN A 120 8.38 13.37 9.77
CA ASN A 120 8.98 14.65 9.43
C ASN A 120 10.24 14.91 10.29
N PRO A 121 11.44 15.11 9.70
CA PRO A 121 11.75 15.02 8.27
C PRO A 121 11.87 13.58 7.78
N VAL A 122 11.82 13.37 6.46
CA VAL A 122 12.07 12.08 5.82
C VAL A 122 13.34 12.15 5.00
N SER A 123 14.33 11.31 5.33
CA SER A 123 15.62 11.27 4.63
C SER A 123 16.29 12.66 4.47
N GLY A 124 16.12 13.51 5.49
CA GLY A 124 16.64 14.87 5.53
C GLY A 124 15.81 15.92 4.81
N ILE A 125 14.69 15.54 4.17
CA ILE A 125 13.76 16.45 3.51
C ILE A 125 12.68 16.89 4.52
N PRO A 126 12.54 18.19 4.80
CA PRO A 126 11.45 18.70 5.62
C PRO A 126 10.10 18.50 4.93
N ILE A 127 9.08 18.19 5.71
CA ILE A 127 7.70 18.00 5.26
C ILE A 127 6.82 19.08 5.87
N ASP A 128 6.06 19.78 5.05
CA ASP A 128 5.06 20.76 5.49
C ASP A 128 3.67 20.23 5.11
N VAL A 129 2.74 20.23 6.06
CA VAL A 129 1.39 19.70 5.87
C VAL A 129 0.42 20.87 5.94
N GLN A 130 -0.29 21.11 4.84
CA GLN A 130 -1.24 22.19 4.70
C GLN A 130 -2.65 21.62 4.54
N GLN A 131 -3.63 22.36 5.04
CA GLN A 131 -5.04 22.09 4.81
C GLN A 131 -5.56 23.04 3.73
N LYS A 132 -6.48 22.56 2.90
CA LYS A 132 -7.08 23.30 1.79
C LYS A 132 -8.45 23.87 2.15
#